data_AF-A0AAU5JB20-F1
#
_entry.id   AF-A0AAU5JB20-F1
#
_cell.length_a   1.000
_cell.length_b   1.000
_cell.length_c   1.000
_cell.angle_alpha   90.00
_cell.angle_beta   90.00
_cell.angle_gamma   90.00
#
_symmetry.space_group_name_H-M   'P 1'
#
loop_
_entity.id
_entity.type
_entity.pdbx_description
1 polymer ?
#
loop_
_entity_poly.entity_id
_entity_poly.type
_entity_poly.pdbx_seq_one_letter_code
_entity_poly.pdbx_strand_id
1 'polypeptide(L)'
;MPSGLAGRLRHALAQGVPQAEDDRLFGFGLAAACLSWALIRLRRLPALDARARGDESRSQLVATLEAAARTASNHSSLPHLAGWADRIAATLRSRWPDADQDFTDPARFPPYRRRGRRL
;
A
#
# COMPACT_ATOMS: atom_id res chain seq x y z
N MET A 1 15.78 17.00 -15.55
CA MET A 1 15.83 15.52 -15.57
C MET A 1 15.02 15.01 -14.39
N PRO A 2 13.94 14.22 -14.59
CA PRO A 2 13.19 13.65 -13.49
C PRO A 2 14.12 12.73 -12.68
N SER A 3 14.48 13.15 -11.47
CA SER A 3 15.42 12.43 -10.63
C SER A 3 14.73 11.21 -10.01
N GLY A 4 15.40 10.05 -10.06
CA GLY A 4 14.91 8.80 -9.47
C GLY A 4 13.95 7.97 -10.33
N LEU A 5 13.61 6.78 -9.84
CA LEU A 5 12.76 5.80 -10.54
C LEU A 5 11.32 6.27 -10.70
N ALA A 6 10.75 6.91 -9.67
CA ALA A 6 9.38 7.41 -9.70
C ALA A 6 9.18 8.48 -10.78
N GLY A 7 10.12 9.43 -10.93
CA GLY A 7 10.05 10.46 -11.95
C GLY A 7 10.10 9.88 -13.38
N ARG A 8 10.95 8.88 -13.62
CA ARG A 8 11.01 8.19 -14.93
C ARG A 8 9.72 7.43 -15.25
N LEU A 9 9.11 6.78 -14.26
CA LEU A 9 7.83 6.10 -14.45
C LEU A 9 6.70 7.08 -14.78
N ARG A 10 6.65 8.22 -14.07
CA ARG A 10 5.64 9.26 -14.32
C ARG A 10 5.77 9.87 -15.71
N HIS A 11 7.00 10.16 -16.14
CA HIS A 11 7.27 10.65 -17.49
C HIS A 11 6.88 9.63 -18.57
N ALA A 12 7.17 8.34 -18.37
CA ALA A 12 6.74 7.29 -19.29
C ALA A 12 5.21 7.17 -19.34
N LEU A 13 4.54 7.28 -18.18
CA LEU A 13 3.07 7.22 -18.09
C LEU A 13 2.39 8.41 -18.77
N ALA A 14 3.03 9.57 -18.80
CA ALA A 14 2.52 10.80 -19.41
C ALA A 14 2.16 10.65 -20.89
N GLN A 15 2.79 9.68 -21.59
CA GLN A 15 2.47 9.36 -22.98
C GLN A 15 1.02 8.89 -23.18
N GLY A 16 0.42 8.25 -22.17
CA GLY A 16 -0.98 7.79 -22.19
C GLY A 16 -1.90 8.54 -21.21
N VAL A 17 -1.34 9.15 -20.16
CA VAL A 17 -2.09 9.88 -19.13
C VAL A 17 -1.35 11.20 -18.84
N PRO A 18 -1.65 12.29 -19.57
CA PRO A 18 -0.94 13.56 -19.44
C PRO A 18 -0.91 14.12 -18.01
N GLN A 19 -1.93 13.81 -17.20
CA GLN A 19 -2.03 14.20 -15.80
C GLN A 19 -0.95 13.57 -14.89
N ALA A 20 -0.17 12.60 -15.41
CA ALA A 20 0.90 11.94 -14.65
C ALA A 20 2.06 12.88 -14.28
N GLU A 21 2.28 13.96 -15.04
CA GLU A 21 3.30 14.97 -14.74
C GLU A 21 2.80 16.05 -13.78
N ASP A 22 1.49 16.24 -13.64
CA ASP A 22 0.90 17.11 -12.62
C ASP A 22 0.92 16.40 -11.26
N ASP A 23 1.76 16.88 -10.34
CA ASP A 23 1.92 16.32 -9.00
C ASP A 23 0.61 16.21 -8.21
N ARG A 24 -0.30 17.20 -8.37
CA ARG A 24 -1.56 17.23 -7.63
C ARG A 24 -2.55 16.23 -8.22
N LEU A 25 -2.72 16.23 -9.55
CA LEU A 25 -3.64 15.31 -10.21
C LEU A 25 -3.17 13.86 -10.10
N PHE A 26 -1.87 13.62 -10.29
CA PHE A 26 -1.28 12.30 -10.09
C PHE A 26 -1.43 11.83 -8.64
N GLY A 27 -1.12 12.70 -7.67
CA GLY A 27 -1.23 12.38 -6.25
C GLY A 27 -2.65 12.02 -5.82
N PHE A 28 -3.64 12.80 -6.28
CA PHE A 28 -5.05 12.50 -6.04
C PHE A 28 -5.47 11.17 -6.69
N GLY A 29 -5.13 10.95 -7.96
CA GLY A 29 -5.48 9.73 -8.68
C GLY A 29 -4.85 8.48 -8.06
N LEU A 30 -3.59 8.56 -7.64
CA LEU A 30 -2.89 7.48 -6.96
C LEU A 30 -3.52 7.18 -5.60
N ALA A 31 -3.81 8.20 -4.79
CA ALA A 31 -4.51 8.05 -3.52
C ALA A 31 -5.89 7.40 -3.69
N ALA A 32 -6.67 7.88 -4.67
CA ALA A 32 -7.99 7.33 -4.98
C ALA A 32 -7.92 5.85 -5.42
N ALA A 33 -6.93 5.49 -6.24
CA ALA A 33 -6.71 4.11 -6.67
C ALA A 33 -6.36 3.19 -5.48
N CYS A 34 -5.43 3.62 -4.62
CA CYS A 34 -5.03 2.84 -3.44
C CYS A 34 -6.19 2.64 -2.46
N LEU A 35 -6.97 3.68 -2.18
CA LEU A 35 -8.14 3.60 -1.30
C LEU A 35 -9.25 2.72 -1.91
N SER A 36 -9.51 2.85 -3.22
CA SER A 36 -10.47 2.01 -3.93
C SER A 36 -10.09 0.53 -3.86
N TRP A 37 -8.81 0.21 -4.05
CA TRP A 37 -8.31 -1.15 -3.91
C TRP A 37 -8.45 -1.69 -2.48
N ALA A 38 -8.13 -0.88 -1.47
CA ALA A 38 -8.30 -1.26 -0.07
C ALA A 38 -9.78 -1.56 0.28
N LEU A 39 -10.72 -0.75 -0.22
CA LEU A 39 -12.16 -0.97 -0.08
C LEU A 39 -12.62 -2.26 -0.75
N ILE A 40 -12.15 -2.56 -1.96
CA ILE A 40 -12.46 -3.82 -2.64
C ILE A 40 -11.95 -5.02 -1.85
N ARG A 41 -10.75 -4.92 -1.27
CA ARG A 41 -10.15 -5.98 -0.44
C ARG A 41 -10.94 -6.22 0.86
N LEU A 42 -11.49 -5.16 1.46
CA LEU A 42 -12.31 -5.27 2.67
C LEU A 42 -13.58 -6.11 2.48
N ARG A 43 -14.08 -6.26 1.24
CA ARG A 43 -15.20 -7.17 0.96
C ARG A 43 -14.90 -8.62 1.35
N ARG A 44 -13.62 -9.01 1.44
CA ARG A 44 -13.19 -10.36 1.85
C ARG A 44 -12.98 -10.49 3.36
N LEU A 45 -13.24 -9.44 4.15
CA LEU A 45 -12.99 -9.44 5.59
C LEU A 45 -13.64 -10.62 6.33
N PRO A 46 -14.93 -10.99 6.10
CA PRO A 46 -15.52 -12.13 6.78
C PRO A 46 -14.79 -13.45 6.48
N ALA A 47 -14.34 -13.64 5.24
CA ALA A 47 -13.60 -14.82 4.84
C ALA A 47 -12.20 -14.87 5.44
N LEU A 48 -11.52 -13.72 5.57
CA LEU A 48 -10.20 -13.61 6.20
C LEU A 48 -10.25 -13.83 7.72
N ASP A 49 -11.34 -13.39 8.35
CA ASP A 49 -11.54 -13.57 9.78
C ASP A 49 -11.73 -15.05 10.14
N ALA A 50 -12.38 -15.83 9.28
CA ALA A 50 -12.55 -17.27 9.47
C ALA A 50 -11.27 -18.12 9.27
N ARG A 51 -10.18 -17.53 8.77
CA ARG A 51 -8.94 -18.28 8.49
C ARG A 51 -8.16 -18.65 9.75
N ALA A 52 -7.19 -19.53 9.60
CA ALA A 52 -6.26 -19.86 10.68
C ALA A 52 -5.43 -18.63 11.11
N ARG A 53 -5.02 -18.60 12.37
CA ARG A 53 -4.02 -17.65 12.86
C ARG A 53 -2.71 -17.84 12.10
N GLY A 54 -2.04 -16.75 11.77
CA GLY A 54 -0.79 -16.72 11.00
C GLY A 54 -0.97 -16.71 9.49
N ASP A 55 -2.21 -16.68 8.96
CA ASP A 55 -2.42 -16.54 7.51
C ASP A 55 -1.96 -15.14 7.04
N GLU A 56 -1.00 -15.13 6.12
CA GLU A 56 -0.39 -13.92 5.54
C GLU A 56 -1.42 -12.97 4.91
N SER A 57 -2.57 -13.49 4.48
CA SER A 57 -3.63 -12.67 3.87
C SER A 57 -4.20 -11.65 4.86
N ARG A 58 -4.13 -11.91 6.17
CA ARG A 58 -4.51 -10.97 7.23
C ARG A 58 -3.54 -9.81 7.32
N SER A 59 -2.23 -10.08 7.40
CA SER A 59 -1.19 -9.04 7.42
C SER A 59 -1.15 -8.25 6.12
N GLN A 60 -1.37 -8.90 4.97
CA GLN A 60 -1.49 -8.22 3.68
C GLN A 60 -2.68 -7.24 3.62
N LEU A 61 -3.83 -7.57 4.22
CA LEU A 61 -4.97 -6.65 4.26
C LEU A 61 -4.65 -5.41 5.10
N VAL A 62 -4.05 -5.61 6.28
CA VAL A 62 -3.62 -4.52 7.15
C VAL A 62 -2.60 -3.62 6.42
N ALA A 63 -1.55 -4.22 5.84
CA ALA A 63 -0.53 -3.50 5.09
C ALA A 63 -1.12 -2.73 3.88
N THR A 64 -2.16 -3.27 3.23
CA THR A 64 -2.85 -2.59 2.13
C THR A 64 -3.56 -1.33 2.60
N LEU A 65 -4.28 -1.39 3.73
CA LEU A 65 -4.98 -0.24 4.30
C LEU A 65 -4.00 0.86 4.72
N GLU A 66 -2.92 0.50 5.39
CA GLU A 66 -1.88 1.46 5.77
C GLU A 66 -1.17 2.07 4.56
N ALA A 67 -0.87 1.27 3.53
CA ALA A 67 -0.26 1.79 2.31
C ALA A 67 -1.18 2.80 1.63
N ALA A 68 -2.49 2.52 1.58
CA ALA A 68 -3.48 3.45 1.06
C ALA A 68 -3.55 4.75 1.89
N ALA A 69 -3.60 4.65 3.22
CA ALA A 69 -3.59 5.81 4.10
C ALA A 69 -2.32 6.64 3.97
N ARG A 70 -1.13 6.00 3.99
CA ARG A 70 0.17 6.66 3.76
C ARG A 70 0.23 7.36 2.41
N THR A 71 -0.30 6.74 1.36
CA THR A 71 -0.30 7.32 0.01
C THR A 71 -1.18 8.57 -0.03
N ALA A 72 -2.39 8.49 0.53
CA ALA A 72 -3.31 9.61 0.64
C ALA A 72 -2.72 10.77 1.46
N SER A 73 -2.10 10.47 2.61
CA SER A 73 -1.41 11.45 3.46
C SER A 73 -0.20 12.10 2.78
N ASN A 74 0.64 11.32 2.10
CA ASN A 74 1.82 11.84 1.38
C ASN A 74 1.43 12.82 0.27
N HIS A 75 0.27 12.63 -0.35
CA HIS A 75 -0.27 13.51 -1.38
C HIS A 75 -1.28 14.52 -0.85
N SER A 76 -1.46 14.65 0.48
CA SER A 76 -2.45 15.52 1.12
C SER A 76 -3.86 15.42 0.49
N SER A 77 -4.23 14.21 0.08
CA SER A 77 -5.42 13.93 -0.71
C SER A 77 -6.36 13.02 0.07
N LEU A 78 -7.67 13.25 -0.01
CA LEU A 78 -8.70 12.42 0.62
C LEU A 78 -8.48 12.20 2.15
N PRO A 79 -8.23 13.25 2.94
CA PRO A 79 -7.77 13.12 4.33
C PRO A 79 -8.73 12.33 5.23
N HIS A 80 -10.04 12.44 5.02
CA HIS A 80 -11.02 11.67 5.77
C HIS A 80 -10.97 10.17 5.47
N LEU A 81 -10.72 9.79 4.22
CA LEU A 81 -10.58 8.39 3.84
C LEU A 81 -9.25 7.81 4.32
N ALA A 82 -8.18 8.62 4.31
CA ALA A 82 -6.90 8.23 4.90
C ALA A 82 -7.05 7.91 6.40
N GLY A 83 -7.64 8.84 7.16
CA GLY A 83 -7.87 8.64 8.60
C GLY A 83 -8.83 7.50 8.90
N TRP A 84 -9.82 7.25 8.04
CA TRP A 84 -10.69 6.08 8.15
C TRP A 84 -9.90 4.78 7.93
N ALA A 85 -9.08 4.70 6.87
CA ALA A 85 -8.27 3.52 6.56
C ALA A 85 -7.28 3.19 7.69
N ASP A 86 -6.63 4.20 8.28
CA ASP A 86 -5.74 4.03 9.44
C ASP A 86 -6.47 3.46 10.66
N ARG A 87 -7.67 3.97 10.98
CA ARG A 87 -8.47 3.46 12.11
C ARG A 87 -8.90 2.00 11.89
N ILE A 88 -9.29 1.64 10.67
CA ILE A 88 -9.63 0.26 10.33
C ILE A 88 -8.39 -0.64 10.44
N ALA A 89 -7.23 -0.21 9.94
CA ALA A 89 -5.99 -0.96 10.06
C ALA A 89 -5.61 -1.21 11.53
N ALA A 90 -5.69 -0.17 12.38
CA ALA A 90 -5.44 -0.30 13.82
C ALA A 90 -6.42 -1.28 14.50
N THR A 91 -7.70 -1.20 14.14
CA THR A 91 -8.73 -2.13 14.65
C THR A 91 -8.41 -3.58 14.23
N LEU A 92 -8.03 -3.81 12.98
CA LEU A 92 -7.67 -5.14 12.49
C LEU A 92 -6.40 -5.70 13.13
N ARG A 93 -5.38 -4.88 13.40
CA ARG A 93 -4.19 -5.31 14.16
C ARG A 93 -4.54 -5.73 15.58
N SER A 94 -5.42 -4.98 16.25
CA SER A 94 -5.88 -5.37 17.60
C SER A 94 -6.66 -6.69 17.60
N ARG A 95 -7.39 -6.98 16.52
CA ARG A 95 -8.17 -8.23 16.34
C ARG A 95 -7.30 -9.42 15.95
N TRP A 96 -6.26 -9.19 15.17
CA TRP A 96 -5.33 -10.20 14.66
C TRP A 96 -3.89 -9.86 15.07
N PRO A 97 -3.49 -10.14 16.33
CA PRO A 97 -2.13 -9.85 16.79
C PRO A 97 -1.03 -10.55 15.97
N ASP A 98 -1.37 -11.69 15.36
CA ASP A 98 -0.54 -12.45 14.42
C ASP A 98 -0.26 -11.72 13.11
N ALA A 99 -1.10 -10.75 12.76
CA ALA A 99 -0.97 -9.91 11.57
C ALA A 99 -0.11 -8.66 11.80
N ASP A 100 0.27 -8.37 13.06
CA ASP A 100 1.16 -7.27 13.43
C ASP A 100 2.62 -7.67 13.15
N GLN A 101 2.99 -7.63 11.88
CA GLN A 101 4.34 -7.95 11.43
C GLN A 101 5.09 -6.67 11.08
N ASP A 102 6.25 -6.50 11.71
CA ASP A 102 7.20 -5.47 11.28
C ASP A 102 7.89 -5.93 9.99
N PHE A 103 7.40 -5.44 8.85
CA PHE A 103 7.99 -5.69 7.53
C PHE A 103 9.25 -4.86 7.27
N THR A 104 9.61 -3.97 8.19
CA THR A 104 10.84 -3.17 8.11
C THR A 104 12.00 -3.82 8.86
N ASP A 105 11.75 -4.88 9.64
CA ASP A 105 12.77 -5.65 10.33
C ASP A 105 13.71 -6.35 9.31
N PRO A 106 14.97 -5.89 9.18
CA PRO A 106 15.91 -6.45 8.22
C PRO A 106 16.41 -7.84 8.62
N ALA A 107 16.23 -8.27 9.88
CA ALA A 107 16.55 -9.62 10.31
C ALA A 107 15.50 -10.62 9.81
N ARG A 108 14.22 -10.22 9.78
CA ARG A 108 13.11 -11.04 9.29
C ARG A 108 12.93 -10.96 7.77
N PHE A 109 13.17 -9.79 7.19
CA PHE A 109 13.05 -9.52 5.76
C PHE A 109 14.36 -8.93 5.21
N PRO A 110 15.38 -9.77 4.97
CA PRO A 110 16.66 -9.28 4.50
C PRO A 110 16.51 -8.58 3.15
N PRO A 111 17.25 -7.48 2.92
CA PRO A 111 17.19 -6.74 1.67
C PRO A 111 17.49 -7.66 0.49
N TYR A 112 16.73 -7.48 -0.60
CA TYR A 112 16.85 -8.32 -1.78
C TYR A 112 18.29 -8.38 -2.28
N ARG A 113 18.91 -9.55 -2.17
CA ARG A 113 20.18 -9.85 -2.81
C ARG A 113 19.88 -10.41 -4.19
N ARG A 114 20.27 -9.67 -5.23
CA ARG A 114 20.17 -10.11 -6.62
C ARG A 114 20.77 -11.51 -6.73
N ARG A 115 19.93 -12.49 -7.11
CA ARG A 115 20.40 -13.87 -7.29
C ARG A 115 21.49 -13.86 -8.35
N GLY A 116 22.72 -14.15 -7.94
CA GLY A 116 23.87 -14.21 -8.84
C GLY A 116 23.58 -15.23 -9.95
N ARG A 117 23.68 -14.78 -11.19
CA ARG A 117 23.59 -15.66 -12.36
C ARG A 117 24.82 -16.56 -12.31
N ARG A 118 24.67 -17.82 -11.89
CA ARG A 118 25.71 -18.84 -12.10
C ARG A 118 25.85 -18.99 -13.61
N LEU A 119 27.01 -18.56 -14.13
CA LEU A 119 27.52 -18.97 -15.43
C LEU A 119 28.05 -20.40 -15.32
#